data_AF-A0A7J8ML16-F1
#
_entry.id   AF-A0A7J8ML16-F1
#
_cell.length_a   1.000
_cell.length_b   1.000
_cell.length_c   1.000
_cell.angle_alpha   90.00
_cell.angle_beta   90.00
_cell.angle_gamma   90.00
#
_symmetry.space_group_name_H-M   'P 1'
#
loop_
_entity.id
_entity.type
_entity.pdbx_description
1 polymer ?
#
loop_
_entity_poly.entity_id
_entity_poly.type
_entity_poly.pdbx_seq_one_letter_code
_entity_poly.pdbx_strand_id
1 'polypeptide(L)'
;METPENNSGYESAEKIILRWDSTASEEGRERMIFGTDRQEADVYLQAVDEIQRTLSSASISDCSHNVDADDQSKVNTTIQIAMARLEDEFRNILIIHTSALEIDSLFDSSTSFSSSTPTHHELEDDEDCISDDSGSSRNNLLQLHHCESSDSSTYRTSSSIREVDLMPAEAICDLQAIAMRMIAAGYLRECIQVYGSVRKSSVDSSFRKLGIEKLSIGDVQRLEWEALEGKIRRWIRAARVCVRILFASEKKLCEQIFDCVGTDIDDACFMETVKGPAIQLFNFAEAISISRRSPEKLFKILDLHDALMELLPDIEAVFDSKSSDSIRVQAAEILSRLAEAARGILSEFENAVLREPSRVPVPGGTIHPLTRYVMNYISLISDYKQTLIDLIMSKPSTGSRYSGDPSTPDMEFTELEGKTPLALHLIWIIVVLQFNLDGKSKHYRDVSLAHLFMMNNVHYIVQKVKGSPELREMTGDNCLRKLTGKFRQAATSYQRATWVSVLYCLRDEGLHVSGRVFLLGCPRLY
;
A
#
# COMPACT_ATOMS: atom_id res chain seq x y z
N MET A 1 70.18 25.60 0.18
CA MET A 1 70.23 24.83 -1.08
C MET A 1 69.38 23.61 -0.84
N GLU A 2 68.06 23.79 -0.88
CA GLU A 2 67.10 22.68 -0.89
C GLU A 2 66.88 22.26 -2.34
N THR A 3 66.65 20.98 -2.53
CA THR A 3 66.73 20.21 -3.78
C THR A 3 65.68 20.58 -4.83
N PRO A 4 65.98 20.49 -6.15
CA PRO A 4 65.05 20.78 -7.24
C PRO A 4 64.11 19.62 -7.62
N GLU A 5 64.06 18.53 -6.85
CA GLU A 5 63.35 17.31 -7.27
C GLU A 5 61.81 17.45 -7.28
N ASN A 6 61.22 18.29 -6.41
CA ASN A 6 59.77 18.45 -6.33
C ASN A 6 59.13 19.18 -7.53
N ASN A 7 59.88 20.02 -8.27
CA ASN A 7 59.30 20.75 -9.41
C ASN A 7 59.06 19.85 -10.62
N SER A 8 59.87 18.80 -10.79
CA SER A 8 59.79 17.91 -11.96
C SER A 8 58.54 17.03 -11.98
N GLY A 9 58.06 16.61 -10.80
CA GLY A 9 56.83 15.83 -10.65
C GLY A 9 55.58 16.66 -10.95
N TYR A 10 55.55 17.91 -10.46
CA TYR A 10 54.44 18.84 -10.69
C TYR A 10 54.27 19.19 -12.17
N GLU A 11 55.33 19.60 -12.87
CA GLU A 11 55.26 19.98 -14.29
C GLU A 11 54.81 18.81 -15.19
N SER A 12 55.23 17.58 -14.84
CA SER A 12 54.77 16.37 -15.54
C SER A 12 53.29 16.09 -15.29
N ALA A 13 52.82 16.23 -14.05
CA ALA A 13 51.43 16.02 -13.69
C ALA A 13 50.49 17.09 -14.30
N GLU A 14 50.91 18.36 -14.30
CA GLU A 14 50.19 19.47 -14.94
C GLU A 14 50.01 19.21 -16.43
N LYS A 15 51.05 18.77 -17.13
CA LYS A 15 50.97 18.44 -18.56
C LYS A 15 49.99 17.30 -18.86
N ILE A 16 49.94 16.29 -17.99
CA ILE A 16 48.99 15.18 -18.12
C ILE A 16 47.56 15.68 -17.96
N ILE A 17 47.30 16.54 -16.97
CA ILE A 17 45.95 17.08 -16.73
C ILE A 17 45.50 18.00 -17.85
N LEU A 18 46.37 18.91 -18.32
CA LEU A 18 46.06 19.83 -19.41
C LEU A 18 45.83 19.12 -20.75
N ARG A 19 46.44 17.94 -20.97
CA ARG A 19 46.16 17.11 -22.16
C ARG A 19 44.69 16.69 -22.23
N TRP A 20 44.06 16.50 -21.07
CA TRP A 20 42.68 16.04 -20.92
C TRP A 20 41.68 17.16 -20.61
N ASP A 21 42.11 18.42 -20.71
CA ASP A 21 41.22 19.57 -20.57
C ASP A 21 40.23 19.62 -21.75
N SER A 22 38.95 19.40 -21.46
CA SER A 22 37.84 19.45 -22.41
C SER A 22 37.70 20.83 -23.09
N THR A 23 38.24 21.91 -22.51
CA THR A 23 38.17 23.24 -23.10
C THR A 23 39.32 23.51 -24.08
N ALA A 24 40.49 22.92 -23.85
CA ALA A 24 41.71 23.20 -24.60
C ALA A 24 42.14 22.09 -25.58
N SER A 25 41.73 20.84 -25.36
CA SER A 25 42.20 19.67 -26.10
C SER A 25 41.06 18.94 -26.83
N GLU A 26 41.24 18.66 -28.11
CA GLU A 26 40.30 17.84 -28.91
C GLU A 26 40.24 16.39 -28.39
N GLU A 27 41.35 15.83 -27.87
CA GLU A 27 41.34 14.48 -27.27
C GLU A 27 40.48 14.43 -25.99
N GLY A 28 40.51 15.49 -25.17
CA GLY A 28 39.68 15.62 -23.99
C GLY A 28 38.20 15.80 -24.32
N ARG A 29 37.86 16.39 -25.47
CA ARG A 29 36.46 16.55 -25.90
C ARG A 29 35.81 15.27 -26.38
N GLU A 30 36.57 14.41 -27.07
CA GLU A 30 36.00 13.27 -27.79
C GLU A 30 36.15 11.92 -27.06
N ARG A 31 37.17 11.75 -26.22
CA ARG A 31 37.45 10.47 -25.54
C ARG A 31 37.20 10.57 -24.04
N MET A 32 36.91 9.42 -23.44
CA MET A 32 36.80 9.23 -22.00
C MET A 32 37.96 8.34 -21.53
N ILE A 33 38.66 8.74 -20.48
CA ILE A 33 39.92 8.16 -19.98
C ILE A 33 39.67 6.71 -19.51
N PHE A 34 38.57 6.49 -18.80
CA PHE A 34 38.21 5.18 -18.25
C PHE A 34 37.55 4.26 -19.29
N GLY A 35 37.31 4.75 -20.51
CA GLY A 35 36.73 3.96 -21.61
C GLY A 35 37.76 3.32 -22.55
N THR A 36 39.03 3.71 -22.49
CA THR A 36 40.08 3.28 -23.45
C THR A 36 41.12 2.34 -22.86
N ASP A 37 41.87 2.76 -21.83
CA ASP A 37 42.94 1.98 -21.22
C ASP A 37 43.04 2.27 -19.72
N ARG A 38 43.04 1.20 -18.91
CA ARG A 38 43.14 1.28 -17.45
C ARG A 38 44.47 1.88 -17.00
N GLN A 39 45.54 1.68 -17.76
CA GLN A 39 46.84 2.27 -17.44
C GLN A 39 46.84 3.80 -17.60
N GLU A 40 46.10 4.32 -18.58
CA GLU A 40 45.98 5.76 -18.80
C GLU A 40 45.13 6.43 -17.70
N ALA A 41 44.10 5.73 -17.23
CA ALA A 41 43.32 6.13 -16.05
C ALA A 41 44.18 6.15 -14.77
N ASP A 42 44.98 5.12 -14.52
CA ASP A 42 45.87 5.06 -13.35
C ASP A 42 46.91 6.19 -13.37
N VAL A 43 47.51 6.47 -14.54
CA VAL A 43 48.47 7.58 -14.71
C VAL A 43 47.80 8.93 -14.46
N TYR A 44 46.56 9.11 -14.94
CA TYR A 44 45.81 10.34 -14.69
C TYR A 44 45.51 10.53 -13.20
N LEU A 45 45.04 9.47 -12.52
CA LEU A 45 44.75 9.50 -11.09
C LEU A 45 46.00 9.78 -10.24
N GLN A 46 47.16 9.23 -10.61
CA GLN A 46 48.44 9.53 -9.97
C GLN A 46 48.86 11.00 -10.18
N ALA A 47 48.63 11.57 -11.37
CA ALA A 47 48.88 12.98 -11.62
C ALA A 47 48.00 13.88 -10.74
N VAL A 48 46.74 13.50 -10.51
CA VAL A 48 45.84 14.20 -9.57
C VAL A 48 46.37 14.13 -8.13
N ASP A 49 46.83 12.96 -7.68
CA ASP A 49 47.40 12.79 -6.33
C ASP A 49 48.67 13.64 -6.14
N GLU A 50 49.50 13.76 -7.18
CA GLU A 50 50.69 14.62 -7.18
C GLU A 50 50.32 16.09 -6.97
N ILE A 51 49.39 16.62 -7.77
CA ILE A 51 48.94 18.01 -7.66
C ILE A 51 48.26 18.30 -6.31
N GLN A 52 47.45 17.37 -5.80
CA GLN A 52 46.83 17.50 -4.47
C GLN A 52 47.88 17.54 -3.36
N ARG A 53 48.95 16.76 -3.48
CA ARG A 53 50.06 16.77 -2.51
C ARG A 53 50.82 18.08 -2.56
N THR A 54 51.11 18.60 -3.76
CA THR A 54 51.74 19.91 -3.94
C THR A 54 50.88 21.01 -3.30
N LEU A 55 49.56 21.00 -3.55
CA LEU A 55 48.61 21.95 -2.97
C LEU A 55 48.58 21.90 -1.44
N SER A 56 48.54 20.69 -0.87
CA SER A 56 48.54 20.46 0.58
C SER A 56 49.86 20.91 1.22
N SER A 57 50.99 20.69 0.55
CA SER A 57 52.31 21.12 1.03
C SER A 57 52.48 22.65 0.99
N ALA A 58 51.94 23.30 -0.04
CA ALA A 58 51.97 24.75 -0.18
C ALA A 58 51.14 25.45 0.91
N SER A 59 49.97 24.90 1.25
CA SER A 59 49.09 25.43 2.31
C SER A 59 49.68 25.31 3.73
N ILE A 60 50.65 24.41 3.96
CA ILE A 60 51.33 24.24 5.25
C ILE A 60 52.60 25.12 5.34
N SER A 61 53.20 25.48 4.19
CA SER A 61 54.44 26.24 4.08
C SER A 61 54.29 27.76 4.30
N ASP A 62 53.07 28.26 4.51
CA ASP A 62 52.72 29.69 4.67
C ASP A 62 53.36 30.41 5.89
N CYS A 63 54.27 29.75 6.63
CA CYS A 63 55.03 30.37 7.72
C CYS A 63 56.47 30.79 7.34
N SER A 64 56.97 30.47 6.13
CA SER A 64 58.29 30.96 5.72
C SER A 64 58.46 31.08 4.20
N HIS A 65 58.60 32.34 3.76
CA HIS A 65 58.97 32.81 2.43
C HIS A 65 57.92 32.77 1.31
N ASN A 66 57.85 33.89 0.60
CA ASN A 66 57.01 34.21 -0.55
C ASN A 66 57.05 33.12 -1.63
N VAL A 67 56.12 32.17 -1.60
CA VAL A 67 55.74 31.42 -2.80
C VAL A 67 54.93 32.39 -3.66
N ASP A 68 55.32 32.57 -4.92
CA ASP A 68 54.69 33.51 -5.83
C ASP A 68 53.19 33.21 -5.96
N ALA A 69 52.33 34.21 -5.71
CA ALA A 69 50.88 34.08 -5.80
C ALA A 69 50.38 33.56 -7.17
N ASP A 70 51.21 33.71 -8.21
CA ASP A 70 50.99 33.20 -9.56
C ASP A 70 51.02 31.66 -9.60
N ASP A 71 51.96 31.00 -8.92
CA ASP A 71 52.08 29.54 -8.94
C ASP A 71 50.98 28.86 -8.12
N GLN A 72 50.58 29.44 -6.99
CA GLN A 72 49.43 28.96 -6.23
C GLN A 72 48.13 29.07 -7.06
N SER A 73 47.99 30.11 -7.88
CA SER A 73 46.84 30.29 -8.75
C SER A 73 46.80 29.23 -9.87
N LYS A 74 47.97 28.88 -10.46
CA LYS A 74 48.09 27.82 -11.48
C LYS A 74 47.76 26.44 -10.94
N VAL A 75 48.25 26.10 -9.75
CA VAL A 75 47.93 24.83 -9.07
C VAL A 75 46.42 24.73 -8.82
N ASN A 76 45.81 25.84 -8.35
CA ASN A 76 44.36 25.92 -8.12
C ASN A 76 43.53 25.81 -9.41
N THR A 77 43.98 26.38 -10.53
CA THR A 77 43.32 26.21 -11.82
C THR A 77 43.46 24.78 -12.33
N THR A 78 44.65 24.18 -12.18
CA THR A 78 44.92 22.82 -12.65
C THR A 78 44.10 21.79 -11.88
N ILE A 79 43.97 21.93 -10.56
CA ILE A 79 43.09 21.06 -9.77
C ILE A 79 41.62 21.23 -10.15
N GLN A 80 41.15 22.46 -10.46
CA GLN A 80 39.78 22.68 -10.95
C GLN A 80 39.51 21.97 -12.28
N ILE A 81 40.45 22.03 -13.22
CA ILE A 81 40.36 21.31 -14.51
C ILE A 81 40.31 19.80 -14.26
N ALA A 82 41.19 19.29 -13.38
CA ALA A 82 41.20 17.88 -13.03
C ALA A 82 39.89 17.41 -12.39
N MET A 83 39.33 18.18 -11.46
CA MET A 83 38.08 17.83 -10.79
C MET A 83 36.87 17.88 -11.73
N ALA A 84 36.80 18.88 -12.60
CA ALA A 84 35.78 18.94 -13.65
C ALA A 84 35.86 17.71 -14.58
N ARG A 85 37.08 17.27 -14.91
CA ARG A 85 37.26 16.08 -15.73
C ARG A 85 36.86 14.80 -15.01
N LEU A 86 37.27 14.64 -13.76
CA LEU A 86 36.87 13.50 -12.93
C LEU A 86 35.35 13.47 -12.74
N GLU A 87 34.69 14.62 -12.63
CA GLU A 87 33.22 14.72 -12.60
C GLU A 87 32.58 14.15 -13.87
N ASP A 88 33.10 14.51 -15.04
CA ASP A 88 32.61 14.03 -16.35
C ASP A 88 32.83 12.51 -16.51
N GLU A 89 34.00 11.99 -16.11
CA GLU A 89 34.30 10.56 -16.15
C GLU A 89 33.40 9.78 -15.18
N PHE A 90 33.22 10.29 -13.96
CA PHE A 90 32.34 9.70 -12.95
C PHE A 90 30.91 9.61 -13.49
N ARG A 91 30.40 10.70 -14.11
CA ARG A 91 29.10 10.73 -14.77
C ARG A 91 29.03 9.70 -15.90
N ASN A 92 30.05 9.60 -16.73
CA ASN A 92 30.08 8.72 -17.89
C ASN A 92 30.05 7.23 -17.49
N ILE A 93 30.89 6.83 -16.53
CA ILE A 93 30.91 5.45 -16.00
C ILE A 93 29.53 5.09 -15.43
N LEU A 94 28.91 5.99 -14.66
CA LEU A 94 27.55 5.79 -14.16
C LEU A 94 26.53 5.61 -15.29
N ILE A 95 26.59 6.43 -16.34
CA ILE A 95 25.64 6.37 -17.47
C ILE A 95 25.81 5.05 -18.25
N ILE A 96 27.04 4.65 -18.56
CA ILE A 96 27.34 3.42 -19.33
C ILE A 96 26.78 2.18 -18.62
N HIS A 97 26.91 2.13 -17.29
CA HIS A 97 26.45 1.01 -16.49
C HIS A 97 25.05 1.20 -15.90
N THR A 98 24.31 2.23 -16.34
CA THR A 98 22.89 2.39 -15.99
C THR A 98 22.04 1.48 -16.88
N SER A 99 22.02 0.18 -16.58
CA SER A 99 20.98 -0.71 -17.11
C SER A 99 19.73 -0.55 -16.26
N ALA A 100 18.63 -0.09 -16.86
CA ALA A 100 17.35 -0.05 -16.16
C ALA A 100 16.93 -1.49 -15.85
N LEU A 101 16.88 -1.86 -14.56
CA LEU A 101 16.53 -3.19 -14.07
C LEU A 101 15.48 -3.86 -14.97
N GLU A 102 15.78 -5.07 -15.44
CA GLU A 102 14.82 -5.92 -16.15
C GLU A 102 13.80 -6.46 -15.13
N ILE A 103 12.92 -5.57 -14.70
CA ILE A 103 11.89 -5.78 -13.69
C ILE A 103 10.93 -6.91 -14.12
N ASP A 104 10.76 -7.13 -15.42
CA ASP A 104 9.90 -8.19 -15.96
C ASP A 104 10.39 -9.60 -15.56
N SER A 105 11.72 -9.80 -15.49
CA SER A 105 12.30 -11.06 -15.00
C SER A 105 12.13 -11.27 -13.48
N LEU A 106 11.96 -10.19 -12.71
CA LEU A 106 11.77 -10.22 -11.26
C LEU A 106 10.32 -10.56 -10.88
N PHE A 107 9.37 -10.28 -11.77
CA PHE A 107 8.00 -10.79 -11.65
C PHE A 107 7.94 -12.30 -11.92
N ASP A 108 8.67 -12.81 -12.91
CA ASP A 108 8.66 -14.24 -13.31
C ASP A 108 9.57 -15.16 -12.47
N SER A 109 10.71 -14.66 -11.98
CA SER A 109 11.65 -15.45 -11.12
C SER A 109 11.08 -15.81 -9.74
N SER A 110 9.84 -15.42 -9.47
CA SER A 110 9.06 -15.85 -8.30
C SER A 110 8.38 -17.21 -8.50
N THR A 111 8.47 -17.82 -9.69
CA THR A 111 7.81 -19.10 -10.01
C THR A 111 8.76 -20.29 -10.20
N SER A 112 10.08 -20.09 -10.34
CA SER A 112 10.95 -21.11 -10.95
C SER A 112 12.16 -21.62 -10.12
N PHE A 113 12.30 -21.26 -8.84
CA PHE A 113 13.35 -21.87 -8.00
C PHE A 113 12.76 -22.72 -6.87
N SER A 114 12.45 -23.97 -7.20
CA SER A 114 12.40 -25.09 -6.27
C SER A 114 12.78 -26.36 -7.03
N SER A 115 14.03 -26.82 -6.87
CA SER A 115 14.41 -28.18 -7.23
C SER A 115 15.31 -28.76 -6.13
N SER A 116 14.81 -29.79 -5.46
CA SER A 116 15.46 -31.11 -5.33
C SER A 116 14.83 -31.95 -4.21
N THR A 117 14.04 -32.95 -4.59
CA THR A 117 14.04 -34.29 -3.95
C THR A 117 13.38 -35.27 -4.93
N PRO A 118 13.97 -36.46 -5.17
CA PRO A 118 13.45 -37.40 -6.14
C PRO A 118 12.51 -38.40 -5.47
N THR A 119 11.31 -38.59 -5.99
CA THR A 119 10.60 -39.87 -5.87
C THR A 119 9.70 -40.09 -7.07
N HIS A 120 9.97 -41.23 -7.73
CA HIS A 120 9.20 -41.91 -8.77
C HIS A 120 7.68 -41.91 -8.52
N HIS A 121 6.87 -41.64 -9.55
CA HIS A 121 6.15 -42.68 -10.30
C HIS A 121 5.37 -42.07 -11.49
N GLU A 122 5.22 -42.91 -12.51
CA GLU A 122 4.77 -42.69 -13.89
C GLU A 122 3.28 -42.31 -14.04
N LEU A 123 2.98 -41.64 -15.19
CA LEU A 123 1.98 -41.97 -16.24
C LEU A 123 1.49 -40.64 -16.88
N GLU A 124 2.00 -40.29 -18.07
CA GLU A 124 1.43 -40.51 -19.43
C GLU A 124 0.42 -39.44 -19.89
N ASP A 125 0.88 -38.69 -20.92
CA ASP A 125 0.31 -37.83 -21.96
C ASP A 125 -1.22 -37.69 -22.14
N ASP A 126 -1.69 -36.47 -22.45
CA ASP A 126 -2.08 -36.08 -23.83
C ASP A 126 -2.55 -34.61 -23.94
N GLU A 127 -2.14 -33.96 -25.04
CA GLU A 127 -2.60 -32.64 -25.52
C GLU A 127 -3.99 -32.71 -26.20
N ASP A 128 -4.78 -31.62 -26.22
CA ASP A 128 -5.00 -30.78 -27.42
C ASP A 128 -6.18 -29.76 -27.31
N CYS A 129 -6.16 -28.79 -28.23
CA CYS A 129 -6.87 -27.51 -28.29
C CYS A 129 -8.33 -27.46 -28.86
N ILE A 130 -9.08 -26.41 -28.45
CA ILE A 130 -9.95 -25.44 -29.21
C ILE A 130 -11.30 -25.83 -29.89
N SER A 131 -12.32 -24.96 -29.62
CA SER A 131 -13.54 -24.54 -30.40
C SER A 131 -14.73 -25.54 -30.52
N ASP A 132 -16.02 -25.20 -30.72
CA ASP A 132 -16.85 -23.99 -30.93
C ASP A 132 -18.34 -24.43 -30.69
N ASP A 133 -19.19 -23.63 -30.01
CA ASP A 133 -20.38 -22.90 -30.50
C ASP A 133 -21.77 -23.61 -30.60
N SER A 134 -22.82 -22.78 -30.39
CA SER A 134 -24.28 -22.91 -30.68
C SER A 134 -25.16 -23.66 -29.66
N GLY A 135 -26.25 -23.15 -29.06
CA GLY A 135 -27.01 -21.88 -29.15
C GLY A 135 -28.50 -22.14 -28.83
N SER A 136 -29.15 -21.44 -27.87
CA SER A 136 -30.61 -21.10 -27.89
C SER A 136 -31.11 -20.22 -26.71
N SER A 137 -31.62 -19.05 -27.07
CA SER A 137 -32.71 -18.20 -26.52
C SER A 137 -33.11 -18.11 -25.02
N ARG A 138 -32.92 -16.89 -24.49
CA ARG A 138 -33.85 -16.00 -23.73
C ARG A 138 -34.37 -16.43 -22.34
N ASN A 139 -33.91 -15.72 -21.30
CA ASN A 139 -34.73 -14.78 -20.50
C ASN A 139 -33.87 -13.94 -19.53
N ASN A 140 -34.15 -12.63 -19.47
CA ASN A 140 -33.49 -11.65 -18.61
C ASN A 140 -33.93 -11.80 -17.14
N LEU A 141 -32.99 -12.13 -16.25
CA LEU A 141 -33.09 -11.85 -14.82
C LEU A 141 -31.66 -11.68 -14.26
N LEU A 142 -31.37 -10.50 -13.71
CA LEU A 142 -30.08 -10.19 -13.07
C LEU A 142 -29.90 -11.07 -11.81
N GLN A 143 -29.09 -12.10 -11.93
CA GLN A 143 -28.77 -13.04 -10.87
C GLN A 143 -27.25 -13.08 -10.69
N LEU A 144 -26.75 -12.39 -9.64
CA LEU A 144 -25.40 -12.61 -9.14
C LEU A 144 -25.33 -14.05 -8.64
N HIS A 145 -24.79 -14.94 -9.47
CA HIS A 145 -24.42 -16.29 -9.08
C HIS A 145 -23.03 -16.29 -8.46
N HIS A 146 -22.93 -17.06 -7.38
CA HIS A 146 -21.71 -17.50 -6.71
C HIS A 146 -20.60 -17.87 -7.70
N CYS A 147 -19.44 -17.23 -7.53
CA CYS A 147 -18.16 -17.84 -7.85
C CYS A 147 -17.61 -18.46 -6.56
N GLU A 148 -17.79 -19.77 -6.39
CA GLU A 148 -16.88 -20.57 -5.57
C GLU A 148 -15.61 -20.81 -6.40
N SER A 149 -14.73 -19.82 -6.40
CA SER A 149 -13.33 -19.98 -6.78
C SER A 149 -12.52 -19.51 -5.59
N SER A 150 -11.97 -20.46 -4.85
CA SER A 150 -10.91 -20.20 -3.88
C SER A 150 -9.62 -19.78 -4.61
N ASP A 151 -9.65 -18.64 -5.29
CA ASP A 151 -8.44 -17.93 -5.69
C ASP A 151 -8.04 -16.98 -4.57
N SER A 152 -7.57 -17.58 -3.48
CA SER A 152 -6.58 -16.92 -2.64
C SER A 152 -5.32 -16.79 -3.47
N SER A 153 -5.28 -15.79 -4.35
CA SER A 153 -4.02 -15.32 -4.95
C SER A 153 -3.25 -14.62 -3.85
N THR A 154 -2.65 -15.44 -2.97
CA THR A 154 -1.59 -15.00 -2.10
C THR A 154 -0.48 -14.55 -3.04
N TYR A 155 -0.35 -13.24 -3.24
CA TYR A 155 0.76 -12.64 -3.96
C TYR A 155 2.05 -13.00 -3.22
N ARG A 156 2.60 -14.20 -3.43
CA ARG A 156 3.90 -14.61 -2.90
C ARG A 156 4.97 -13.99 -3.79
N THR A 157 5.23 -12.71 -3.56
CA THR A 157 6.36 -11.97 -4.15
C THR A 157 7.44 -11.86 -3.07
N SER A 158 8.65 -12.37 -3.37
CA SER A 158 9.88 -12.41 -2.54
C SER A 158 9.71 -12.00 -1.07
N SER A 159 9.72 -12.96 -0.14
CA SER A 159 9.55 -12.73 1.31
C SER A 159 10.73 -12.02 2.01
N SER A 160 11.74 -11.56 1.26
CA SER A 160 12.94 -10.93 1.82
C SER A 160 13.55 -9.92 0.85
N ILE A 161 14.38 -9.02 1.40
CA ILE A 161 15.29 -8.15 0.66
C ILE A 161 16.15 -9.00 -0.29
N ARG A 162 16.27 -8.55 -1.54
CA ARG A 162 17.12 -9.13 -2.58
C ARG A 162 17.90 -8.01 -3.25
N GLU A 163 19.15 -7.88 -2.83
CA GLU A 163 20.10 -6.98 -3.45
C GLU A 163 20.54 -7.55 -4.80
N VAL A 164 20.45 -6.72 -5.84
CA VAL A 164 20.95 -7.03 -7.18
C VAL A 164 22.16 -6.15 -7.43
N ASP A 165 23.21 -6.73 -8.00
CA ASP A 165 24.39 -5.95 -8.38
C ASP A 165 24.03 -5.06 -9.56
N LEU A 166 23.98 -3.74 -9.31
CA LEU A 166 23.56 -2.72 -10.26
C LEU A 166 24.65 -2.38 -11.27
N MET A 167 25.91 -2.68 -10.93
CA MET A 167 27.10 -2.35 -11.71
C MET A 167 28.17 -3.45 -11.59
N PRO A 168 29.00 -3.66 -12.64
CA PRO A 168 30.16 -4.54 -12.54
C PRO A 168 31.16 -4.06 -11.49
N ALA A 169 31.85 -4.99 -10.83
CA ALA A 169 32.85 -4.69 -9.80
C ALA A 169 33.99 -3.78 -10.31
N GLU A 170 34.38 -3.92 -11.57
CA GLU A 170 35.43 -3.09 -12.19
C GLU A 170 35.02 -1.60 -12.23
N ALA A 171 33.78 -1.32 -12.65
CA ALA A 171 33.26 0.04 -12.67
C ALA A 171 33.09 0.61 -11.26
N ILE A 172 32.76 -0.22 -10.26
CA ILE A 172 32.71 0.21 -8.86
C ILE A 172 34.09 0.62 -8.37
N CYS A 173 35.15 -0.14 -8.67
CA CYS A 173 36.52 0.23 -8.31
C CYS A 173 36.94 1.57 -8.92
N ASP A 174 36.58 1.81 -10.19
CA ASP A 174 36.91 3.07 -10.87
C ASP A 174 36.13 4.24 -10.24
N LEU A 175 34.83 4.06 -9.95
CA LEU A 175 34.02 5.06 -9.25
C LEU A 175 34.54 5.36 -7.84
N GLN A 176 34.94 4.34 -7.07
CA GLN A 176 35.57 4.51 -5.75
C GLN A 176 36.86 5.34 -5.86
N ALA A 177 37.72 5.02 -6.83
CA ALA A 177 39.01 5.69 -7.03
C ALA A 177 38.84 7.17 -7.41
N ILE A 178 37.82 7.48 -8.22
CA ILE A 178 37.46 8.86 -8.58
C ILE A 178 36.84 9.59 -7.39
N ALA A 179 35.84 8.99 -6.73
CA ALA A 179 35.14 9.59 -5.61
C ALA A 179 36.09 9.95 -4.46
N MET A 180 37.01 9.04 -4.11
CA MET A 180 38.02 9.27 -3.08
C MET A 180 38.87 10.54 -3.35
N ARG A 181 39.28 10.75 -4.61
CA ARG A 181 40.08 11.92 -5.00
C ARG A 181 39.28 13.20 -5.07
N MET A 182 38.04 13.15 -5.57
CA MET A 182 37.14 14.30 -5.56
C MET A 182 36.87 14.76 -4.12
N ILE A 183 36.66 13.83 -3.19
CA ILE A 183 36.37 14.15 -1.80
C ILE A 183 37.62 14.68 -1.08
N ALA A 184 38.80 14.10 -1.34
CA ALA A 184 40.07 14.62 -0.83
C ALA A 184 40.36 16.07 -1.29
N ALA A 185 39.91 16.45 -2.49
CA ALA A 185 40.00 17.83 -3.00
C ALA A 185 38.90 18.78 -2.49
N GLY A 186 37.94 18.31 -1.71
CA GLY A 186 36.81 19.12 -1.22
C GLY A 186 35.60 19.23 -2.16
N TYR A 187 35.52 18.40 -3.21
CA TYR A 187 34.43 18.37 -4.21
C TYR A 187 33.35 17.32 -3.88
N LEU A 188 33.10 17.08 -2.59
CA LEU A 188 32.12 16.09 -2.11
C LEU A 188 30.71 16.37 -2.65
N ARG A 189 30.30 17.64 -2.64
CA ARG A 189 28.95 18.06 -3.02
C ARG A 189 28.69 17.80 -4.50
N GLU A 190 29.67 18.13 -5.34
CA GLU A 190 29.65 17.92 -6.78
C GLU A 190 29.59 16.42 -7.10
N CYS A 191 30.40 15.60 -6.41
CA CYS A 191 30.39 14.14 -6.53
C CYS A 191 29.01 13.54 -6.21
N ILE A 192 28.40 13.92 -5.06
CA ILE A 192 27.06 13.46 -4.67
C ILE A 192 26.01 13.93 -5.68
N GLN A 193 26.10 15.17 -6.15
CA GLN A 193 25.14 15.72 -7.11
C GLN A 193 25.19 15.00 -8.45
N VAL A 194 26.38 14.63 -8.94
CA VAL A 194 26.51 13.84 -10.17
C VAL A 194 25.94 12.46 -10.00
N TYR A 195 26.32 11.76 -8.92
CA TYR A 195 25.76 10.44 -8.59
C TYR A 195 24.23 10.50 -8.54
N GLY A 196 23.70 11.38 -7.70
CA GLY A 196 22.27 11.56 -7.52
C GLY A 196 21.56 11.91 -8.82
N SER A 197 22.14 12.76 -9.68
CA SER A 197 21.52 13.14 -10.95
C SER A 197 21.34 11.96 -11.91
N VAL A 198 22.34 11.08 -12.02
CA VAL A 198 22.31 9.93 -12.93
C VAL A 198 21.44 8.81 -12.34
N ARG A 199 21.69 8.44 -11.09
CA ARG A 199 21.00 7.33 -10.43
C ARG A 199 19.54 7.61 -10.17
N LYS A 200 19.17 8.86 -9.82
CA LYS A 200 17.76 9.26 -9.67
C LYS A 200 17.00 9.13 -10.98
N SER A 201 17.62 9.43 -12.12
CA SER A 201 17.01 9.21 -13.44
C SER A 201 16.74 7.73 -13.70
N SER A 202 17.66 6.84 -13.30
CA SER A 202 17.49 5.39 -13.38
C SER A 202 16.35 4.87 -12.50
N VAL A 203 16.30 5.35 -11.25
CA VAL A 203 15.22 5.02 -10.29
C VAL A 203 13.87 5.53 -10.81
N ASP A 204 13.80 6.77 -11.31
CA ASP A 204 12.59 7.34 -11.92
C ASP A 204 12.14 6.55 -13.16
N SER A 205 13.08 6.05 -13.98
CA SER A 205 12.77 5.18 -15.12
C SER A 205 12.19 3.84 -14.66
N SER A 206 12.76 3.24 -13.62
CA SER A 206 12.26 2.02 -12.99
C SER A 206 10.85 2.19 -12.41
N PHE A 207 10.57 3.33 -11.79
CA PHE A 207 9.23 3.70 -11.32
C PHE A 207 8.20 3.77 -12.45
N ARG A 208 8.57 4.34 -13.61
CA ARG A 208 7.70 4.38 -14.78
C ARG A 208 7.41 2.98 -15.32
N LYS A 209 8.42 2.10 -15.38
CA LYS A 209 8.24 0.69 -15.78
C LYS A 209 7.31 -0.07 -14.82
N LEU A 210 7.41 0.20 -13.52
CA LEU A 210 6.52 -0.36 -12.50
C LEU A 210 5.09 0.20 -12.55
N GLY A 211 4.82 1.19 -13.39
CA GLY A 211 3.51 1.84 -13.50
C GLY A 211 3.17 2.74 -12.32
N ILE A 212 4.16 3.23 -11.58
CA ILE A 212 3.95 4.19 -10.50
C ILE A 212 3.78 5.59 -11.12
N GLU A 213 2.54 6.04 -11.22
CA GLU A 213 2.21 7.38 -11.69
C GLU A 213 2.52 8.44 -10.62
N LYS A 214 2.97 9.63 -11.04
CA LYS A 214 3.09 10.82 -10.18
C LYS A 214 1.70 11.41 -9.96
N LEU A 215 0.98 10.94 -8.94
CA LEU A 215 -0.35 11.43 -8.57
C LEU A 215 -0.26 12.31 -7.34
N SER A 216 -0.93 13.46 -7.38
CA SER A 216 -1.13 14.26 -6.16
C SER A 216 -2.23 13.65 -5.29
N ILE A 217 -2.26 14.00 -4.00
CA ILE A 217 -3.32 13.59 -3.08
C ILE A 217 -4.71 13.96 -3.64
N GLY A 218 -4.83 15.14 -4.24
CA GLY A 218 -6.08 15.62 -4.84
C GLY A 218 -6.49 14.82 -6.09
N ASP A 219 -5.54 14.33 -6.88
CA ASP A 219 -5.85 13.53 -8.06
C ASP A 219 -6.35 12.14 -7.65
N VAL A 220 -5.71 11.51 -6.67
CA VAL A 220 -6.14 10.20 -6.13
C VAL A 220 -7.57 10.27 -5.59
N GLN A 221 -7.95 11.37 -4.93
CA GLN A 221 -9.29 11.55 -4.39
C GLN A 221 -10.38 11.76 -5.46
N ARG A 222 -10.02 12.20 -6.66
CA ARG A 222 -10.95 12.43 -7.78
C ARG A 222 -11.15 11.21 -8.66
N LEU A 223 -10.30 10.19 -8.54
CA LEU A 223 -10.41 8.97 -9.33
C LEU A 223 -11.67 8.18 -8.99
N GLU A 224 -12.26 7.57 -10.01
CA GLU A 224 -13.32 6.59 -9.83
C GLU A 224 -12.79 5.33 -9.12
N TRP A 225 -13.69 4.66 -8.40
CA TRP A 225 -13.31 3.54 -7.54
C TRP A 225 -12.68 2.37 -8.30
N GLU A 226 -13.23 1.99 -9.46
CA GLU A 226 -12.72 0.86 -10.26
C GLU A 226 -11.28 1.09 -10.72
N ALA A 227 -10.97 2.31 -11.16
CA ALA A 227 -9.60 2.69 -11.53
C ALA A 227 -8.67 2.72 -10.30
N LEU A 228 -9.18 3.18 -9.16
CA LEU A 228 -8.43 3.25 -7.91
C LEU A 228 -8.06 1.85 -7.39
N GLU A 229 -9.00 0.90 -7.44
CA GLU A 229 -8.78 -0.48 -7.04
C GLU A 229 -7.64 -1.13 -7.85
N GLY A 230 -7.65 -0.96 -9.17
CA GLY A 230 -6.58 -1.44 -10.04
C GLY A 230 -5.22 -0.77 -9.75
N LYS A 231 -5.22 0.50 -9.36
CA LYS A 231 -4.02 1.22 -8.93
C LYS A 231 -3.48 0.73 -7.59
N ILE A 232 -4.33 0.41 -6.62
CA ILE A 232 -3.91 -0.15 -5.32
C ILE A 232 -3.19 -1.49 -5.53
N ARG A 233 -3.74 -2.40 -6.34
CA ARG A 233 -3.09 -3.70 -6.62
C ARG A 233 -1.73 -3.55 -7.32
N ARG A 234 -1.61 -2.58 -8.23
CA ARG A 234 -0.32 -2.25 -8.87
C ARG A 234 0.66 -1.66 -7.87
N TRP A 235 0.20 -0.75 -7.02
CA TRP A 235 1.01 -0.15 -5.97
C TRP A 235 1.58 -1.21 -5.03
N ILE A 236 0.78 -2.16 -4.56
CA ILE A 236 1.25 -3.23 -3.64
C ILE A 236 2.41 -4.02 -4.26
N ARG A 237 2.28 -4.41 -5.54
CA ARG A 237 3.34 -5.13 -6.27
C ARG A 237 4.58 -4.25 -6.45
N ALA A 238 4.38 -3.00 -6.85
CA ALA A 238 5.48 -2.07 -7.09
C ALA A 238 6.21 -1.71 -5.79
N ALA A 239 5.51 -1.50 -4.68
CA ALA A 239 6.09 -1.18 -3.38
C ALA A 239 7.04 -2.28 -2.89
N ARG A 240 6.66 -3.56 -3.06
CA ARG A 240 7.53 -4.70 -2.72
C ARG A 240 8.83 -4.68 -3.52
N VAL A 241 8.75 -4.46 -4.84
CA VAL A 241 9.95 -4.37 -5.71
C VAL A 241 10.79 -3.15 -5.34
N CYS A 242 10.16 -2.00 -5.11
CA CYS A 242 10.86 -0.77 -4.74
C CYS A 242 11.64 -0.94 -3.43
N VAL A 243 11.01 -1.42 -2.37
CA VAL A 243 11.66 -1.55 -1.05
C VAL A 243 12.68 -2.70 -1.05
N ARG A 244 12.28 -3.91 -1.46
CA ARG A 244 13.12 -5.10 -1.30
C ARG A 244 14.25 -5.22 -2.32
N ILE A 245 14.14 -4.54 -3.46
CA ILE A 245 15.10 -4.67 -4.57
C ILE A 245 15.70 -3.31 -4.90
N LEU A 246 14.91 -2.36 -5.36
CA LEU A 246 15.43 -1.10 -5.92
C LEU A 246 16.18 -0.27 -4.87
N PHE A 247 15.56 0.01 -3.72
CA PHE A 247 16.14 0.82 -2.66
C PHE A 247 17.26 0.07 -1.94
N ALA A 248 17.07 -1.22 -1.65
CA ALA A 248 18.11 -2.05 -1.06
C ALA A 248 19.37 -2.11 -1.95
N SER A 249 19.21 -2.33 -3.26
CA SER A 249 20.33 -2.38 -4.19
C SER A 249 21.01 -1.01 -4.33
N GLU A 250 20.25 0.08 -4.33
CA GLU A 250 20.82 1.43 -4.39
C GLU A 250 21.60 1.78 -3.12
N LYS A 251 21.11 1.38 -1.94
CA LYS A 251 21.85 1.51 -0.67
C LYS A 251 23.18 0.77 -0.74
N LYS A 252 23.15 -0.51 -1.14
CA LYS A 252 24.36 -1.32 -1.32
C LYS A 252 25.35 -0.67 -2.30
N LEU A 253 24.87 -0.11 -3.40
CA LEU A 253 25.74 0.57 -4.38
C LEU A 253 26.40 1.82 -3.80
N CYS A 254 25.67 2.62 -3.02
CA CYS A 254 26.24 3.76 -2.30
C CYS A 254 27.30 3.32 -1.29
N GLU A 255 26.99 2.30 -0.47
CA GLU A 255 27.94 1.72 0.49
C GLU A 255 29.21 1.23 -0.24
N GLN A 256 29.05 0.53 -1.36
CA GLN A 256 30.17 0.06 -2.16
C GLN A 256 31.01 1.22 -2.70
N ILE A 257 30.42 2.27 -3.27
CA ILE A 257 31.21 3.36 -3.89
C ILE A 257 31.89 4.25 -2.84
N PHE A 258 31.28 4.44 -1.67
CA PHE A 258 31.75 5.39 -0.65
C PHE A 258 32.31 4.75 0.63
N ASP A 259 32.48 3.42 0.67
CA ASP A 259 33.00 2.63 1.81
C ASP A 259 34.24 3.25 2.49
N CYS A 260 35.16 3.77 1.67
CA CYS A 260 36.44 4.30 2.13
C CYS A 260 36.37 5.71 2.76
N VAL A 261 35.22 6.38 2.72
CA VAL A 261 35.12 7.84 2.99
C VAL A 261 34.27 8.16 4.22
N GLY A 262 33.37 7.25 4.61
CA GLY A 262 32.62 7.29 5.86
C GLY A 262 31.11 7.15 5.69
N THR A 263 30.45 6.60 6.71
CA THR A 263 29.03 6.19 6.73
C THR A 263 28.02 7.34 6.75
N ASP A 264 28.47 8.59 6.81
CA ASP A 264 27.56 9.74 6.67
C ASP A 264 27.41 10.18 5.21
N ILE A 265 28.36 9.80 4.34
CA ILE A 265 28.46 10.25 2.94
C ILE A 265 27.66 9.33 2.00
N ASP A 266 27.81 8.02 2.17
CA ASP A 266 26.98 6.99 1.53
C ASP A 266 25.49 7.22 1.81
N ASP A 267 25.14 7.52 3.07
CA ASP A 267 23.79 7.86 3.52
C ASP A 267 23.24 9.12 2.82
N ALA A 268 24.04 10.17 2.73
CA ALA A 268 23.66 11.39 2.03
C ALA A 268 23.45 11.13 0.53
N CYS A 269 24.29 10.29 -0.07
CA CYS A 269 24.22 9.93 -1.48
C CYS A 269 22.98 9.07 -1.81
N PHE A 270 22.71 8.08 -0.96
CA PHE A 270 21.51 7.26 -1.01
C PHE A 270 20.25 8.11 -0.90
N MET A 271 20.20 9.03 0.07
CA MET A 271 19.04 9.90 0.28
C MET A 271 18.81 10.89 -0.86
N GLU A 272 19.85 11.44 -1.48
CA GLU A 272 19.72 12.32 -2.66
C GLU A 272 19.03 11.59 -3.83
N THR A 273 19.27 10.29 -3.95
CA THR A 273 18.72 9.43 -5.01
C THR A 273 17.30 8.95 -4.71
N VAL A 274 17.07 8.42 -3.50
CA VAL A 274 15.85 7.66 -3.18
C VAL A 274 14.75 8.49 -2.51
N LYS A 275 15.08 9.61 -1.86
CA LYS A 275 14.10 10.40 -1.08
C LYS A 275 12.87 10.82 -1.90
N GLY A 276 13.08 11.34 -3.11
CA GLY A 276 11.98 11.76 -3.99
C GLY A 276 11.06 10.59 -4.39
N PRO A 277 11.61 9.51 -4.97
CA PRO A 277 10.86 8.29 -5.30
C PRO A 277 10.16 7.64 -4.10
N ALA A 278 10.80 7.58 -2.93
CA ALA A 278 10.20 7.06 -1.70
C ALA A 278 8.99 7.89 -1.27
N ILE A 279 9.12 9.22 -1.23
CA ILE A 279 8.00 10.13 -0.94
C ILE A 279 6.87 9.94 -1.95
N GLN A 280 7.18 9.81 -3.24
CA GLN A 280 6.17 9.56 -4.27
C GLN A 280 5.40 8.25 -4.01
N LEU A 281 6.11 7.18 -3.67
CA LEU A 281 5.51 5.88 -3.35
C LEU A 281 4.56 5.99 -2.16
N PHE A 282 5.01 6.60 -1.06
CA PHE A 282 4.22 6.72 0.18
C PHE A 282 3.08 7.73 0.07
N ASN A 283 3.22 8.80 -0.71
CA ASN A 283 2.15 9.78 -0.95
C ASN A 283 0.87 9.15 -1.51
N PHE A 284 1.01 8.10 -2.34
CA PHE A 284 -0.15 7.38 -2.85
C PHE A 284 -0.91 6.68 -1.71
N ALA A 285 -0.21 5.93 -0.85
CA ALA A 285 -0.82 5.25 0.30
C ALA A 285 -1.39 6.25 1.31
N GLU A 286 -0.69 7.37 1.53
CA GLU A 286 -1.17 8.47 2.36
C GLU A 286 -2.50 9.03 1.82
N ALA A 287 -2.59 9.29 0.51
CA ALA A 287 -3.81 9.80 -0.11
C ALA A 287 -5.01 8.85 0.07
N ILE A 288 -4.78 7.53 0.02
CA ILE A 288 -5.80 6.51 0.30
C ILE A 288 -6.25 6.57 1.75
N SER A 289 -5.32 6.72 2.70
CA SER A 289 -5.64 6.79 4.14
C SER A 289 -6.49 8.01 4.53
N ILE A 290 -6.41 9.10 3.77
CA ILE A 290 -7.20 10.33 3.96
C ILE A 290 -8.51 10.30 3.15
N SER A 291 -8.65 9.34 2.23
CA SER A 291 -9.77 9.35 1.29
C SER A 291 -11.13 9.20 1.99
N ARG A 292 -12.20 9.61 1.31
CA ARG A 292 -13.57 9.47 1.82
C ARG A 292 -13.82 8.02 2.23
N ARG A 293 -14.13 7.83 3.50
CA ARG A 293 -14.50 6.56 4.11
C ARG A 293 -15.82 6.08 3.50
N SER A 294 -15.79 4.84 3.02
CA SER A 294 -16.91 4.19 2.36
C SER A 294 -16.77 2.67 2.49
N PRO A 295 -17.87 1.93 2.69
CA PRO A 295 -17.83 0.48 2.92
C PRO A 295 -17.11 -0.29 1.81
N GLU A 296 -17.27 0.13 0.56
CA GLU A 296 -16.68 -0.52 -0.61
C GLU A 296 -15.14 -0.49 -0.59
N LYS A 297 -14.55 0.48 0.10
CA LYS A 297 -13.09 0.67 0.16
C LYS A 297 -12.39 -0.16 1.23
N LEU A 298 -13.13 -0.69 2.20
CA LEU A 298 -12.56 -1.31 3.40
C LEU A 298 -11.51 -2.36 3.02
N PHE A 299 -11.88 -3.32 2.18
CA PHE A 299 -11.02 -4.46 1.86
C PHE A 299 -9.72 -4.06 1.15
N LYS A 300 -9.76 -3.06 0.26
CA LYS A 300 -8.52 -2.60 -0.39
C LYS A 300 -7.65 -1.74 0.52
N ILE A 301 -8.24 -1.05 1.50
CA ILE A 301 -7.47 -0.39 2.56
C ILE A 301 -6.79 -1.44 3.45
N LEU A 302 -7.45 -2.57 3.73
CA LEU A 302 -6.84 -3.69 4.45
C LEU A 302 -5.71 -4.33 3.64
N ASP A 303 -5.92 -4.61 2.35
CA ASP A 303 -4.86 -5.13 1.47
C ASP A 303 -3.62 -4.22 1.47
N LEU A 304 -3.84 -2.90 1.46
CA LEU A 304 -2.77 -1.90 1.51
C LEU A 304 -2.09 -1.85 2.88
N HIS A 305 -2.87 -1.90 3.96
CA HIS A 305 -2.37 -1.95 5.33
C HIS A 305 -1.47 -3.17 5.54
N ASP A 306 -1.93 -4.35 5.13
CA ASP A 306 -1.20 -5.61 5.31
C ASP A 306 0.09 -5.62 4.49
N ALA A 307 0.05 -5.12 3.25
CA ALA A 307 1.25 -4.97 2.43
C ALA A 307 2.27 -4.01 3.05
N LEU A 308 1.83 -2.91 3.65
CA LEU A 308 2.73 -1.95 4.30
C LEU A 308 3.28 -2.50 5.63
N MET A 309 2.46 -3.22 6.41
CA MET A 309 2.90 -3.92 7.62
C MET A 309 3.96 -4.97 7.31
N GLU A 310 3.79 -5.74 6.23
CA GLU A 310 4.76 -6.73 5.75
C GLU A 310 6.09 -6.08 5.34
N LEU A 311 6.04 -4.88 4.75
CA LEU A 311 7.23 -4.15 4.28
C LEU A 311 7.91 -3.31 5.37
N LEU A 312 7.26 -3.07 6.51
CA LEU A 312 7.79 -2.17 7.54
C LEU A 312 9.18 -2.58 8.05
N PRO A 313 9.46 -3.86 8.37
CA PRO A 313 10.80 -4.28 8.77
C PRO A 313 11.85 -4.09 7.67
N ASP A 314 11.47 -4.30 6.41
CA ASP A 314 12.37 -4.08 5.26
C ASP A 314 12.65 -2.58 5.08
N ILE A 315 11.65 -1.72 5.28
CA ILE A 315 11.82 -0.25 5.29
C ILE A 315 12.74 0.15 6.44
N GLU A 316 12.60 -0.43 7.63
CA GLU A 316 13.48 -0.15 8.76
C GLU A 316 14.94 -0.53 8.50
N ALA A 317 15.18 -1.67 7.83
CA ALA A 317 16.51 -2.13 7.47
C ALA A 317 17.15 -1.30 6.34
N VAL A 318 16.37 -0.93 5.30
CA VAL A 318 16.89 -0.15 4.17
C VAL A 318 17.11 1.32 4.55
N PHE A 319 16.29 1.87 5.45
CA PHE A 319 16.35 3.27 5.87
C PHE A 319 16.83 3.41 7.32
N ASP A 320 17.78 2.60 7.76
CA ASP A 320 18.30 2.54 9.15
C ASP A 320 19.05 3.79 9.63
N SER A 321 19.43 4.71 8.73
CA SER A 321 20.16 5.91 9.09
C SER A 321 19.31 7.03 9.71
N LYS A 322 20.01 8.06 10.23
CA LYS A 322 19.38 9.22 10.85
C LYS A 322 18.79 10.19 9.81
N SER A 323 19.39 10.26 8.62
CA SER A 323 18.95 11.12 7.53
C SER A 323 17.64 10.63 6.90
N SER A 324 17.36 9.33 6.97
CA SER A 324 16.18 8.64 6.45
C SER A 324 15.04 8.45 7.46
N ASP A 325 15.22 8.88 8.71
CA ASP A 325 14.25 8.69 9.81
C ASP A 325 12.85 9.21 9.45
N SER A 326 12.77 10.32 8.70
CA SER A 326 11.50 10.87 8.20
C SER A 326 10.68 9.89 7.34
N ILE A 327 11.33 9.01 6.57
CA ILE A 327 10.67 8.01 5.72
C ILE A 327 10.10 6.89 6.59
N ARG A 328 10.87 6.42 7.58
CA ARG A 328 10.42 5.39 8.54
C ARG A 328 9.21 5.88 9.35
N VAL A 329 9.30 7.10 9.88
CA VAL A 329 8.19 7.74 10.60
C VAL A 329 6.97 7.89 9.70
N GLN A 330 7.14 8.36 8.47
CA GLN A 330 6.03 8.50 7.51
C GLN A 330 5.36 7.15 7.22
N ALA A 331 6.13 6.07 7.01
CA ALA A 331 5.58 4.74 6.76
C ALA A 331 4.75 4.23 7.95
N ALA A 332 5.26 4.40 9.18
CA ALA A 332 4.55 4.02 10.41
C ALA A 332 3.27 4.87 10.62
N GLU A 333 3.32 6.17 10.33
CA GLU A 333 2.17 7.06 10.40
C GLU A 333 1.08 6.67 9.38
N ILE A 334 1.47 6.37 8.13
CA ILE A 334 0.53 5.90 7.10
C ILE A 334 -0.13 4.60 7.54
N LEU A 335 0.63 3.65 8.10
CA LEU A 335 0.09 2.39 8.60
C LEU A 335 -0.97 2.63 9.69
N SER A 336 -0.66 3.48 10.66
CA SER A 336 -1.60 3.88 11.73
C SER A 336 -2.87 4.55 11.17
N ARG A 337 -2.71 5.43 10.17
CA ARG A 337 -3.83 6.13 9.51
C ARG A 337 -4.70 5.20 8.66
N LEU A 338 -4.12 4.18 8.02
CA LEU A 338 -4.88 3.14 7.31
C LEU A 338 -5.72 2.32 8.29
N ALA A 339 -5.16 1.94 9.45
CA ALA A 339 -5.89 1.29 10.52
C ALA A 339 -7.04 2.18 11.05
N GLU A 340 -6.80 3.47 11.22
CA GLU A 340 -7.82 4.44 11.62
C GLU A 340 -8.90 4.62 10.55
N ALA A 341 -8.53 4.63 9.26
CA ALA A 341 -9.47 4.68 8.15
C ALA A 341 -10.40 3.46 8.15
N ALA A 342 -9.86 2.25 8.35
CA ALA A 342 -10.64 1.03 8.48
C ALA A 342 -11.63 1.09 9.66
N ARG A 343 -11.17 1.52 10.85
CA ARG A 343 -12.04 1.73 12.03
C ARG A 343 -13.12 2.78 11.77
N GLY A 344 -12.75 3.87 11.09
CA GLY A 344 -13.67 4.94 10.70
C GLY A 344 -14.75 4.46 9.72
N ILE A 345 -14.40 3.63 8.74
CA ILE A 345 -15.37 3.05 7.78
C ILE A 345 -16.41 2.21 8.51
N LEU A 346 -16.01 1.38 9.48
CA LEU A 346 -16.96 0.59 10.27
C LEU A 346 -17.90 1.47 11.09
N SER A 347 -17.37 2.50 11.74
CA SER A 347 -18.17 3.44 12.52
C SER A 347 -19.12 4.28 11.64
N GLU A 348 -18.69 4.70 10.45
CA GLU A 348 -19.55 5.39 9.50
C GLU A 348 -20.63 4.48 8.94
N PHE A 349 -20.30 3.21 8.67
CA PHE A 349 -21.27 2.21 8.26
C PHE A 349 -22.34 1.98 9.32
N GLU A 350 -21.95 1.81 10.59
CA GLU A 350 -22.89 1.71 11.72
C GLU A 350 -23.86 2.89 11.79
N ASN A 351 -23.31 4.11 11.70
CA ASN A 351 -24.10 5.33 11.70
C ASN A 351 -25.02 5.45 10.48
N ALA A 352 -24.57 5.01 9.31
CA ALA A 352 -25.35 5.01 8.08
C ALA A 352 -26.53 4.03 8.16
N VAL A 353 -26.33 2.84 8.76
CA VAL A 353 -27.42 1.88 9.01
C VAL A 353 -28.41 2.43 10.04
N LEU A 354 -27.93 3.08 11.10
CA LEU A 354 -28.79 3.69 12.12
C LEU A 354 -29.66 4.80 11.56
N ARG A 355 -29.05 5.70 10.78
CA ARG A 355 -29.69 6.92 10.24
C ARG A 355 -30.34 6.74 8.88
N GLU A 356 -30.56 5.49 8.45
CA GLU A 356 -31.13 5.22 7.13
C GLU A 356 -32.54 5.86 7.04
N PRO A 357 -32.77 6.80 6.09
CA PRO A 357 -33.91 7.71 6.13
C PRO A 357 -35.19 7.14 5.54
N SER A 358 -35.21 5.88 5.11
CA SER A 358 -36.34 5.33 4.35
C SER A 358 -37.56 5.15 5.25
N ARG A 359 -38.56 6.02 5.06
CA ARG A 359 -39.88 5.94 5.70
C ARG A 359 -40.90 5.20 4.85
N VAL A 360 -40.51 4.74 3.66
CA VAL A 360 -41.42 4.09 2.72
C VAL A 360 -41.50 2.60 3.05
N PRO A 361 -42.67 2.09 3.48
CA PRO A 361 -42.85 0.67 3.73
C PRO A 361 -42.71 -0.12 2.43
N VAL A 362 -41.98 -1.23 2.47
CA VAL A 362 -41.77 -2.09 1.30
C VAL A 362 -43.10 -2.78 0.95
N PRO A 363 -43.55 -2.73 -0.32
CA PRO A 363 -44.77 -3.43 -0.71
C PRO A 363 -44.74 -4.91 -0.33
N GLY A 364 -45.85 -5.41 0.23
CA GLY A 364 -46.01 -6.82 0.58
C GLY A 364 -45.22 -7.31 1.80
N GLY A 365 -44.57 -6.43 2.57
CA GLY A 365 -43.85 -6.84 3.79
C GLY A 365 -42.68 -7.79 3.50
N THR A 366 -42.05 -7.64 2.35
CA THR A 366 -40.92 -8.48 1.91
C THR A 366 -39.59 -8.06 2.60
N ILE A 367 -38.49 -8.73 2.25
CA ILE A 367 -37.16 -8.42 2.79
C ILE A 367 -36.73 -7.03 2.29
N HIS A 368 -36.32 -6.16 3.20
CA HIS A 368 -35.87 -4.82 2.91
C HIS A 368 -34.48 -4.86 2.22
N PRO A 369 -34.24 -4.06 1.16
CA PRO A 369 -32.93 -4.01 0.49
C PRO A 369 -31.76 -3.73 1.45
N LEU A 370 -31.92 -2.79 2.39
CA LEU A 370 -30.98 -2.55 3.48
C LEU A 370 -30.59 -3.82 4.25
N THR A 371 -31.55 -4.68 4.59
CA THR A 371 -31.27 -5.93 5.31
C THR A 371 -30.41 -6.86 4.48
N ARG A 372 -30.66 -6.98 3.18
CA ARG A 372 -29.82 -7.77 2.28
C ARG A 372 -28.41 -7.16 2.18
N TYR A 373 -28.31 -5.85 1.99
CA TYR A 373 -27.04 -5.13 1.88
C TYR A 373 -26.18 -5.28 3.14
N VAL A 374 -26.74 -4.95 4.31
CA VAL A 374 -26.02 -5.00 5.59
C VAL A 374 -25.57 -6.42 5.92
N MET A 375 -26.45 -7.41 5.76
CA MET A 375 -26.09 -8.79 6.07
C MET A 375 -25.04 -9.35 5.12
N ASN A 376 -25.08 -8.99 3.84
CA ASN A 376 -24.03 -9.39 2.88
C ASN A 376 -22.69 -8.73 3.25
N TYR A 377 -22.70 -7.45 3.60
CA TYR A 377 -21.48 -6.73 3.96
C TYR A 377 -20.82 -7.28 5.24
N ILE A 378 -21.59 -7.54 6.31
CA ILE A 378 -21.01 -8.12 7.54
C ILE A 378 -20.57 -9.58 7.35
N SER A 379 -21.17 -10.31 6.40
CA SER A 379 -20.70 -11.66 6.04
C SER A 379 -19.32 -11.57 5.38
N LEU A 380 -19.13 -10.60 4.47
CA LEU A 380 -17.84 -10.36 3.86
C LEU A 380 -16.80 -9.90 4.88
N ILE A 381 -17.18 -9.03 5.84
CA ILE A 381 -16.30 -8.65 6.94
C ILE A 381 -15.85 -9.85 7.78
N SER A 382 -16.75 -10.82 8.04
CA SER A 382 -16.39 -12.00 8.84
C SER A 382 -15.36 -12.91 8.17
N ASP A 383 -15.25 -12.87 6.84
CA ASP A 383 -14.21 -13.61 6.11
C ASP A 383 -12.80 -13.05 6.39
N TYR A 384 -12.70 -11.75 6.73
CA TYR A 384 -11.46 -11.05 7.08
C TYR A 384 -11.21 -10.99 8.60
N LYS A 385 -11.77 -11.95 9.38
CA LYS A 385 -11.76 -11.87 10.84
C LYS A 385 -10.38 -11.67 11.47
N GLN A 386 -9.34 -12.33 10.96
CA GLN A 386 -8.01 -12.29 11.58
C GLN A 386 -7.39 -10.89 11.49
N THR A 387 -7.26 -10.35 10.28
CA THR A 387 -6.74 -8.99 10.03
C THR A 387 -7.52 -7.93 10.80
N LEU A 388 -8.85 -8.05 10.84
CA LEU A 388 -9.70 -7.06 11.48
C LEU A 388 -9.72 -7.15 13.01
N ILE A 389 -9.48 -8.32 13.60
CA ILE A 389 -9.33 -8.46 15.06
C ILE A 389 -8.10 -7.69 15.54
N ASP A 390 -6.99 -7.79 14.81
CA ASP A 390 -5.73 -7.11 15.18
C ASP A 390 -5.84 -5.59 15.00
N LEU A 391 -6.58 -5.14 13.99
CA LEU A 391 -6.75 -3.71 13.68
C LEU A 391 -7.77 -2.98 14.56
N ILE A 392 -8.86 -3.67 14.92
CA ILE A 392 -9.97 -3.09 15.66
C ILE A 392 -9.75 -3.34 17.14
N MET A 393 -9.06 -2.41 17.79
CA MET A 393 -8.80 -2.47 19.22
C MET A 393 -9.90 -1.82 20.08
N SER A 394 -10.69 -0.90 19.49
CA SER A 394 -11.73 -0.14 20.20
C SER A 394 -13.10 -0.80 20.09
N LYS A 395 -13.88 -0.75 21.17
CA LYS A 395 -15.30 -1.14 21.16
C LYS A 395 -16.13 -0.10 20.36
N PRO A 396 -17.32 -0.45 19.84
CA PRO A 396 -18.19 0.49 19.16
C PRO A 396 -18.50 1.71 20.03
N SER A 397 -18.40 2.89 19.41
CA SER A 397 -18.74 4.17 20.03
C SER A 397 -20.27 4.27 20.12
N THR A 398 -20.85 3.60 21.11
CA THR A 398 -22.22 3.90 21.53
C THR A 398 -22.24 5.35 21.98
N GLY A 399 -22.78 6.25 21.15
CA GLY A 399 -22.93 7.65 21.48
C GLY A 399 -23.44 7.78 22.92
N SER A 400 -22.71 8.54 23.73
CA SER A 400 -22.93 8.79 25.16
C SER A 400 -24.07 7.94 25.79
N ARG A 401 -23.71 6.86 26.48
CA ARG A 401 -24.61 6.00 27.27
C ARG A 401 -25.39 6.74 28.38
N TYR A 402 -25.31 8.07 28.42
CA TYR A 402 -25.96 8.98 29.36
C TYR A 402 -27.00 9.90 28.71
N SER A 403 -27.23 9.78 27.40
CA SER A 403 -28.35 10.44 26.73
C SER A 403 -29.51 9.46 26.69
N GLY A 404 -30.51 9.63 27.55
CA GLY A 404 -31.77 8.86 27.53
C GLY A 404 -32.63 9.13 26.28
N ASP A 405 -32.02 9.08 25.10
CA ASP A 405 -32.66 9.32 23.81
C ASP A 405 -33.31 8.02 23.31
N PRO A 406 -34.64 7.96 23.16
CA PRO A 406 -35.35 6.79 22.61
C PRO A 406 -35.02 6.50 21.14
N SER A 407 -34.18 7.32 20.48
CA SER A 407 -33.73 7.14 19.11
C SER A 407 -32.54 6.19 18.93
N THR A 408 -31.93 5.68 20.01
CA THR A 408 -30.80 4.75 19.97
C THR A 408 -31.16 3.39 20.57
N PRO A 409 -30.70 2.27 19.97
CA PRO A 409 -30.95 0.95 20.54
C PRO A 409 -30.09 0.70 21.77
N ASP A 410 -30.72 0.14 22.80
CA ASP A 410 -30.03 -0.28 24.02
C ASP A 410 -29.32 -1.64 23.81
N MET A 411 -28.05 -1.72 24.21
CA MET A 411 -27.26 -2.94 24.15
C MET A 411 -26.37 -3.05 25.39
N GLU A 412 -26.67 -4.03 26.23
CA GLU A 412 -25.92 -4.29 27.45
C GLU A 412 -24.63 -5.07 27.14
N PHE A 413 -23.50 -4.35 27.09
CA PHE A 413 -22.18 -4.95 26.83
C PHE A 413 -21.71 -5.94 27.89
N THR A 414 -22.28 -5.88 29.10
CA THR A 414 -21.98 -6.78 30.22
C THR A 414 -22.27 -8.24 29.87
N GLU A 415 -23.30 -8.50 29.04
CA GLU A 415 -23.63 -9.85 28.56
C GLU A 415 -22.71 -10.36 27.43
N LEU A 416 -21.82 -9.50 26.92
CA LEU A 416 -20.89 -9.78 25.81
C LEU A 416 -19.42 -9.75 26.24
N GLU A 417 -19.17 -9.85 27.55
CA GLU A 417 -17.83 -9.89 28.12
C GLU A 417 -17.04 -11.09 27.55
N GLY A 418 -15.78 -10.85 27.13
CA GLY A 418 -14.93 -11.85 26.47
C GLY A 418 -15.02 -11.90 24.93
N LYS A 419 -15.91 -11.14 24.29
CA LYS A 419 -15.93 -11.03 22.82
C LYS A 419 -14.90 -10.03 22.29
N THR A 420 -14.35 -10.33 21.11
CA THR A 420 -13.44 -9.42 20.40
C THR A 420 -14.15 -8.11 20.03
N PRO A 421 -13.43 -6.98 19.92
CA PRO A 421 -14.04 -5.71 19.53
C PRO A 421 -14.77 -5.79 18.19
N LEU A 422 -14.20 -6.50 17.21
CA LEU A 422 -14.86 -6.76 15.92
C LEU A 422 -16.20 -7.49 16.10
N ALA A 423 -16.26 -8.53 16.95
CA ALA A 423 -17.52 -9.21 17.25
C ALA A 423 -18.56 -8.27 17.88
N LEU A 424 -18.13 -7.33 18.73
CA LEU A 424 -19.02 -6.31 19.29
C LEU A 424 -19.56 -5.37 18.21
N HIS A 425 -18.72 -4.92 17.28
CA HIS A 425 -19.14 -4.10 16.12
C HIS A 425 -20.16 -4.85 15.24
N LEU A 426 -19.92 -6.12 14.90
CA LEU A 426 -20.86 -6.90 14.09
C LEU A 426 -22.22 -7.08 14.78
N ILE A 427 -22.21 -7.39 16.08
CA ILE A 427 -23.46 -7.54 16.84
C ILE A 427 -24.18 -6.20 16.94
N TRP A 428 -23.44 -5.11 17.15
CA TRP A 428 -24.01 -3.76 17.18
C TRP A 428 -24.68 -3.40 15.85
N ILE A 429 -24.04 -3.68 14.71
CA ILE A 429 -24.64 -3.49 13.37
C ILE A 429 -25.96 -4.27 13.24
N ILE A 430 -26.00 -5.53 13.70
CA ILE A 430 -27.20 -6.36 13.68
C ILE A 430 -28.32 -5.78 14.59
N VAL A 431 -27.96 -5.22 15.74
CA VAL A 431 -28.90 -4.57 16.67
C VAL A 431 -29.45 -3.27 16.07
N VAL A 432 -28.57 -2.43 15.50
CA VAL A 432 -28.93 -1.19 14.81
C VAL A 432 -29.85 -1.46 13.62
N LEU A 433 -29.55 -2.48 12.82
CA LEU A 433 -30.41 -2.91 11.72
C LEU A 433 -31.80 -3.32 12.21
N GLN A 434 -31.89 -4.09 13.29
CA GLN A 434 -33.20 -4.48 13.86
C GLN A 434 -33.99 -3.27 14.36
N PHE A 435 -33.33 -2.31 15.01
CA PHE A 435 -33.96 -1.10 15.50
C PHE A 435 -34.53 -0.26 14.35
N ASN A 436 -33.75 -0.09 13.28
CA ASN A 436 -34.20 0.59 12.07
C ASN A 436 -35.42 -0.13 11.42
N LEU A 437 -35.39 -1.47 11.36
CA LEU A 437 -36.51 -2.27 10.84
C LEU A 437 -37.77 -2.14 11.71
N ASP A 438 -37.65 -2.10 13.04
CA ASP A 438 -38.77 -1.87 13.94
C ASP A 438 -39.41 -0.49 13.69
N GLY A 439 -38.58 0.56 13.55
CA GLY A 439 -39.02 1.90 13.16
C GLY A 439 -39.77 1.91 11.83
N LYS A 440 -39.31 1.16 10.84
CA LYS A 440 -39.97 1.01 9.54
C LYS A 440 -41.29 0.24 9.60
N SER A 441 -41.36 -0.79 10.45
CA SER A 441 -42.58 -1.59 10.61
C SER A 441 -43.78 -0.73 11.06
N LYS A 442 -43.53 0.36 11.79
CA LYS A 442 -44.55 1.31 12.27
C LYS A 442 -45.18 2.16 11.16
N HIS A 443 -44.60 2.16 9.95
CA HIS A 443 -45.14 2.92 8.80
C HIS A 443 -46.17 2.11 7.99
N TYR A 444 -46.36 0.82 8.27
CA TYR A 444 -47.41 0.03 7.66
C TYR A 444 -48.77 0.36 8.29
N ARG A 445 -49.80 0.51 7.44
CA ARG A 445 -51.18 0.74 7.90
C ARG A 445 -51.81 -0.53 8.49
N ASP A 446 -51.47 -1.68 7.93
CA ASP A 446 -51.93 -2.99 8.41
C ASP A 446 -50.91 -3.57 9.40
N VAL A 447 -51.37 -3.83 10.63
CA VAL A 447 -50.59 -4.41 11.71
C VAL A 447 -50.12 -5.83 11.36
N SER A 448 -50.94 -6.61 10.64
CA SER A 448 -50.53 -7.94 10.16
C SER A 448 -49.35 -7.82 9.22
N LEU A 449 -49.40 -6.88 8.27
CA LEU A 449 -48.32 -6.66 7.31
C LEU A 449 -47.03 -6.15 7.98
N ALA A 450 -47.15 -5.33 9.03
CA ALA A 450 -46.01 -4.91 9.85
C ALA A 450 -45.31 -6.10 10.53
N HIS A 451 -46.08 -7.04 11.09
CA HIS A 451 -45.54 -8.26 11.69
C HIS A 451 -44.94 -9.22 10.66
N LEU A 452 -45.55 -9.35 9.48
CA LEU A 452 -45.01 -10.13 8.36
C LEU A 452 -43.67 -9.57 7.88
N PHE A 453 -43.58 -8.24 7.75
CA PHE A 453 -42.33 -7.54 7.43
C PHE A 453 -41.23 -7.84 8.44
N MET A 454 -41.51 -7.69 9.74
CA MET A 454 -40.54 -7.99 10.79
C MET A 454 -40.15 -9.47 10.80
N MET A 455 -41.11 -10.37 10.60
CA MET A 455 -40.86 -11.80 10.52
C MET A 455 -39.89 -12.13 9.38
N ASN A 456 -40.15 -11.63 8.15
CA ASN A 456 -39.33 -11.91 6.98
C ASN A 456 -37.90 -11.38 7.12
N ASN A 457 -37.74 -10.16 7.61
CA ASN A 457 -36.42 -9.53 7.76
C ASN A 457 -35.59 -10.16 8.88
N VAL A 458 -36.19 -10.41 10.06
CA VAL A 458 -35.49 -11.09 11.16
C VAL A 458 -35.16 -12.53 10.78
N HIS A 459 -36.06 -13.22 10.07
CA HIS A 459 -35.77 -14.55 9.54
C HIS A 459 -34.56 -14.55 8.63
N TYR A 460 -34.49 -13.59 7.69
CA TYR A 460 -33.35 -13.45 6.79
C TYR A 460 -32.03 -13.21 7.54
N ILE A 461 -32.03 -12.33 8.55
CA ILE A 461 -30.86 -12.10 9.42
C ILE A 461 -30.42 -13.41 10.08
N VAL A 462 -31.37 -14.17 10.66
CA VAL A 462 -31.08 -15.47 11.31
C VAL A 462 -30.48 -16.46 10.31
N GLN A 463 -31.02 -16.55 9.10
CA GLN A 463 -30.51 -17.45 8.05
C GLN A 463 -29.08 -17.07 7.65
N LYS A 464 -28.80 -15.77 7.47
CA LYS A 464 -27.46 -15.30 7.13
C LYS A 464 -26.44 -15.56 8.23
N VAL A 465 -26.79 -15.30 9.50
CA VAL A 465 -25.91 -15.63 10.63
C VAL A 465 -25.67 -17.13 10.75
N LYS A 466 -26.65 -17.98 10.41
CA LYS A 466 -26.47 -19.44 10.42
C LYS A 466 -25.67 -19.96 9.23
N GLY A 467 -25.72 -19.26 8.10
CA GLY A 467 -25.07 -19.66 6.85
C GLY A 467 -23.57 -19.39 6.81
N SER A 468 -23.05 -18.43 7.59
CA SER A 468 -21.61 -18.18 7.72
C SER A 468 -21.11 -18.68 9.09
N PRO A 469 -20.18 -19.64 9.14
CA PRO A 469 -19.64 -20.15 10.40
C PRO A 469 -18.87 -19.08 11.18
N GLU A 470 -18.12 -18.21 10.50
CA GLU A 470 -17.37 -17.10 11.08
C GLU A 470 -18.32 -16.08 11.72
N LEU A 471 -19.37 -15.68 11.00
CA LEU A 471 -20.37 -14.76 11.53
C LEU A 471 -21.12 -15.36 12.72
N ARG A 472 -21.41 -16.67 12.69
CA ARG A 472 -22.04 -17.39 13.80
C ARG A 472 -21.16 -17.39 15.04
N GLU A 473 -19.87 -17.71 14.88
CA GLU A 473 -18.86 -17.70 15.94
C GLU A 473 -18.80 -16.32 16.60
N MET A 474 -18.66 -15.27 15.79
CA MET A 474 -18.53 -13.89 16.28
C MET A 474 -19.81 -13.36 16.93
N THR A 475 -20.97 -13.68 16.37
CA THR A 475 -22.27 -13.26 16.93
C THR A 475 -22.59 -14.00 18.24
N GLY A 476 -22.23 -15.28 18.32
CA GLY A 476 -22.49 -16.16 19.46
C GLY A 476 -23.95 -16.62 19.61
N ASP A 477 -24.12 -17.77 20.25
CA ASP A 477 -25.43 -18.44 20.34
C ASP A 477 -26.48 -17.64 21.13
N ASN A 478 -26.07 -16.82 22.09
CA ASN A 478 -26.99 -15.98 22.87
C ASN A 478 -27.70 -14.94 21.99
N CYS A 479 -26.96 -14.25 21.12
CA CYS A 479 -27.56 -13.29 20.18
C CYS A 479 -28.47 -14.00 19.16
N LEU A 480 -28.04 -15.15 18.64
CA LEU A 480 -28.85 -15.97 17.74
C LEU A 480 -30.16 -16.46 18.40
N ARG A 481 -30.12 -16.82 19.68
CA ARG A 481 -31.31 -17.19 20.47
C ARG A 481 -32.28 -16.01 20.61
N LYS A 482 -31.77 -14.81 20.91
CA LYS A 482 -32.58 -13.57 20.98
C LYS A 482 -33.23 -13.25 19.64
N LEU A 483 -32.48 -13.32 18.53
CA LEU A 483 -32.99 -13.13 17.17
C LEU A 483 -34.09 -14.15 16.82
N THR A 484 -33.87 -15.42 17.15
CA THR A 484 -34.85 -16.48 16.92
C THR A 484 -36.13 -16.28 17.75
N GLY A 485 -35.99 -15.79 18.98
CA GLY A 485 -37.11 -15.39 19.83
C GLY A 485 -37.96 -14.28 19.19
N LYS A 486 -37.32 -13.21 18.69
CA LYS A 486 -38.00 -12.12 17.98
C LYS A 486 -38.71 -12.60 16.71
N PHE A 487 -38.09 -13.49 15.93
CA PHE A 487 -38.72 -14.11 14.78
C PHE A 487 -40.02 -14.86 15.16
N ARG A 488 -39.97 -15.71 16.19
CA ARG A 488 -41.15 -16.45 16.68
C ARG A 488 -42.23 -15.53 17.22
N GLN A 489 -41.85 -14.45 17.90
CA GLN A 489 -42.78 -13.45 18.39
C GLN A 489 -43.48 -12.75 17.23
N ALA A 490 -42.75 -12.30 16.20
CA ALA A 490 -43.33 -11.68 15.01
C ALA A 490 -44.29 -12.63 14.28
N ALA A 491 -43.93 -13.91 14.14
CA ALA A 491 -44.80 -14.93 13.55
C ALA A 491 -46.11 -15.13 14.34
N THR A 492 -46.02 -15.20 15.66
CA THR A 492 -47.19 -15.34 16.55
C THR A 492 -48.09 -14.11 16.49
N SER A 493 -47.50 -12.91 16.49
CA SER A 493 -48.25 -11.66 16.39
C SER A 493 -48.92 -11.50 15.03
N TYR A 494 -48.27 -11.90 13.94
CA TYR A 494 -48.89 -11.96 12.61
C TYR A 494 -50.12 -12.88 12.60
N GLN A 495 -49.95 -14.13 13.08
CA GLN A 495 -51.06 -15.08 13.15
C GLN A 495 -52.24 -14.54 13.96
N ARG A 496 -51.97 -13.90 15.10
CA ARG A 496 -53.02 -13.29 15.93
C ARG A 496 -53.70 -12.12 15.22
N ALA A 497 -52.93 -11.19 14.66
CA ALA A 497 -53.46 -9.99 14.01
C ALA A 497 -54.33 -10.34 12.78
N THR A 498 -53.98 -11.40 12.04
CA THR A 498 -54.72 -11.82 10.84
C THR A 498 -55.93 -12.71 11.17
N TRP A 499 -55.78 -13.69 12.08
CA TRP A 499 -56.78 -14.75 12.22
C TRP A 499 -57.72 -14.59 13.41
N VAL A 500 -57.39 -13.79 14.43
CA VAL A 500 -58.25 -13.68 15.63
C VAL A 500 -59.63 -13.12 15.28
N SER A 501 -59.70 -12.12 14.40
CA SER A 501 -60.97 -11.54 13.94
C SER A 501 -61.81 -12.57 13.18
N VAL A 502 -61.20 -13.31 12.25
CA VAL A 502 -61.85 -14.38 11.48
C VAL A 502 -62.36 -15.48 12.40
N LEU A 503 -61.52 -15.93 13.35
CA LEU A 503 -61.88 -16.96 14.32
C LEU A 503 -62.98 -16.49 15.28
N TYR A 504 -63.03 -15.20 15.61
CA TYR A 504 -64.12 -14.63 16.41
C TYR A 504 -65.46 -14.69 15.66
N CYS A 505 -65.46 -14.37 14.36
CA CYS A 505 -66.65 -14.50 13.52
C CYS A 505 -67.18 -15.93 13.39
N LEU A 506 -66.31 -16.94 13.58
CA LEU A 506 -66.66 -18.36 13.51
C LEU A 506 -67.08 -18.95 14.87
N ARG A 507 -67.00 -18.19 15.96
CA ARG A 507 -67.51 -18.60 17.29
C ARG A 507 -68.99 -18.25 17.45
N ASP A 508 -69.65 -18.94 18.37
CA ASP A 508 -71.08 -18.81 18.65
C ASP A 508 -71.53 -17.36 18.94
N GLU A 509 -70.65 -16.56 19.55
CA GLU A 509 -70.84 -15.13 19.82
C GLU A 509 -70.95 -14.27 18.54
N GLY A 510 -70.22 -14.62 17.47
CA GLY A 510 -70.24 -13.91 16.19
C GLY A 510 -71.41 -14.30 15.28
N LEU A 511 -71.95 -15.51 15.46
CA LEU A 511 -73.08 -16.05 14.70
C LEU A 511 -74.43 -15.39 15.09
N HIS A 512 -74.53 -14.76 16.26
CA HIS A 512 -75.76 -14.13 16.76
C HIS A 512 -75.84 -12.62 16.51
N VAL A 513 -74.80 -11.99 15.96
CA VAL A 513 -74.81 -10.55 15.63
C VAL A 513 -75.39 -10.35 14.23
N SER A 514 -76.69 -10.07 14.18
CA SER A 514 -77.44 -9.87 12.93
C SER A 514 -76.85 -8.75 12.06
N GLY A 515 -76.78 -9.01 10.76
CA GLY A 515 -75.97 -8.29 9.79
C GLY A 515 -76.25 -6.79 9.68
N ARG A 516 -75.18 -5.99 9.79
CA ARG A 516 -74.96 -4.72 9.04
C ARG A 516 -73.61 -4.04 9.30
N VAL A 517 -72.75 -4.57 10.18
CA VAL A 517 -71.42 -3.96 10.48
C VAL A 517 -70.25 -4.69 9.78
N PHE A 518 -70.51 -5.75 9.01
CA PHE A 518 -69.52 -6.76 8.63
C PHE A 518 -68.50 -6.41 7.52
N LEU A 519 -68.56 -5.24 6.87
CA LEU A 519 -67.67 -4.92 5.74
C LEU A 519 -66.53 -3.95 6.05
N LEU A 520 -66.41 -3.42 7.28
CA LEU A 520 -65.41 -2.41 7.62
C LEU A 520 -64.17 -2.93 8.38
N GLY A 521 -64.18 -4.19 8.84
CA GLY A 521 -63.14 -4.71 9.75
C GLY A 521 -62.35 -5.94 9.28
N CYS A 522 -62.66 -6.53 8.13
CA CYS A 522 -61.84 -7.62 7.59
C CYS A 522 -60.59 -7.03 6.91
N PRO A 523 -59.36 -7.44 7.28
CA PRO A 523 -58.19 -7.17 6.47
C PRO A 523 -58.44 -7.73 5.07
N ARG A 524 -58.28 -6.91 4.03
CA ARG A 524 -58.23 -7.42 2.66
C ARG A 524 -57.01 -8.32 2.57
N LEU A 525 -57.24 -9.64 2.57
CA LEU A 525 -56.24 -10.61 2.16
C LEU A 525 -55.90 -10.30 0.70
N TYR A 526 -54.69 -9.78 0.47
CA TYR A 526 -54.11 -9.59 -0.86
C TYR A 526 -53.15 -10.73 -1.16
#